data_AF-A0A2U2RJK5-F1
#
_entry.id   AF-A0A2U2RJK5-F1
#
_cell.length_a   1.000
_cell.length_b   1.000
_cell.length_c   1.000
_cell.angle_alpha   90.00
_cell.angle_beta   90.00
_cell.angle_gamma   90.00
#
_symmetry.space_group_name_H-M   'P 1'
#
loop_
_entity.id
_entity.type
_entity.pdbx_description
1 polymer ?
#
loop_
_entity_poly.entity_id
_entity_poly.type
_entity_poly.pdbx_seq_one_letter_code
_entity_poly.pdbx_strand_id
1 'polypeptide(L)'
;MTRTKAAAARGDSSDRPAPQHTADGHYVVVDGRRWRASDPSIPESLRQELVDELMAARRAVRGKETDARARVQDAKVALGERGAPWWETPEPEELRERIRASLRSLLRKRAGSTICPSDVARIVGGPGETWRGAMDEVREVAAQMADAGDVVVTQKGRAVDARTARGPVRIGFPVD
;
A
#
# COMPACT_ATOMS: atom_id res chain seq x y z
N MET A 1 51.22 -27.36 -1.73
CA MET A 1 50.61 -26.18 -2.38
C MET A 1 49.16 -26.08 -1.92
N THR A 2 48.90 -25.33 -0.85
CA THR A 2 47.57 -25.27 -0.21
C THR A 2 46.90 -23.97 -0.64
N ARG A 3 45.82 -24.04 -1.44
CA ARG A 3 45.02 -22.87 -1.83
C ARG A 3 44.08 -22.50 -0.68
N THR A 4 44.37 -21.39 -0.01
CA THR A 4 43.44 -20.72 0.90
C THR A 4 42.33 -20.05 0.08
N LYS A 5 41.08 -20.47 0.29
CA LYS A 5 39.88 -19.87 -0.31
C LYS A 5 39.52 -18.62 0.51
N ALA A 6 39.77 -17.43 -0.02
CA ALA A 6 39.33 -16.19 0.60
C ALA A 6 37.79 -16.14 0.58
N ALA A 7 37.18 -16.02 1.76
CA ALA A 7 35.76 -15.70 1.89
C ALA A 7 35.57 -14.22 1.56
N ALA A 8 34.73 -13.92 0.57
CA ALA A 8 34.31 -12.56 0.29
C ALA A 8 33.49 -12.02 1.47
N ALA A 9 33.98 -10.97 2.10
CA ALA A 9 33.27 -10.25 3.15
C ALA A 9 31.96 -9.69 2.58
N ARG A 10 30.84 -9.96 3.27
CA ARG A 10 29.55 -9.32 2.99
C ARG A 10 29.67 -7.88 3.47
N GLY A 11 29.73 -6.92 2.55
CA GLY A 11 29.76 -5.50 2.89
C GLY A 11 28.54 -5.11 3.70
N ASP A 12 28.78 -4.32 4.76
CA ASP A 12 27.75 -3.72 5.59
C ASP A 12 26.83 -2.85 4.73
N SER A 13 25.52 -3.12 4.76
CA SER A 13 24.51 -2.42 3.97
C SER A 13 24.23 -1.00 4.48
N SER A 14 24.86 -0.58 5.57
CA SER A 14 24.65 0.71 6.23
C SER A 14 25.31 1.90 5.53
N ASP A 15 26.23 1.68 4.59
CA ASP A 15 27.05 2.75 3.97
C ASP A 15 26.61 3.14 2.55
N ARG A 16 25.40 2.75 2.12
CA ARG A 16 24.87 3.25 0.84
C ARG A 16 24.35 4.67 1.05
N PRO A 17 24.81 5.66 0.27
CA PRO A 17 24.23 6.99 0.30
C PRO A 17 22.73 6.89 0.01
N ALA A 18 21.96 7.75 0.68
CA ALA A 18 20.52 7.82 0.47
C ALA A 18 20.23 7.97 -1.04
N PRO A 19 19.18 7.31 -1.56
CA PRO A 19 18.86 7.40 -2.98
C PRO A 19 18.67 8.85 -3.41
N GLN A 20 19.24 9.24 -4.55
CA GLN A 20 19.10 10.61 -5.05
C GLN A 20 17.68 10.82 -5.58
N HIS A 21 17.06 11.94 -5.26
CA HIS A 21 15.76 12.34 -5.82
C HIS A 21 15.93 13.36 -6.96
N THR A 22 14.96 13.41 -7.88
CA THR A 22 14.81 14.53 -8.82
C THR A 22 14.43 15.81 -8.07
N ALA A 23 14.66 16.98 -8.70
CA ALA A 23 14.40 18.29 -8.07
C ALA A 23 12.92 18.49 -7.68
N ASP A 24 11.99 17.90 -8.43
CA ASP A 24 10.56 17.88 -8.13
C ASP A 24 10.17 16.81 -7.07
N GLY A 25 11.12 15.97 -6.65
CA GLY A 25 10.89 14.88 -5.69
C GLY A 25 10.11 13.68 -6.23
N HIS A 26 9.60 13.76 -7.47
CA HIS A 26 8.72 12.75 -8.07
C HIS A 26 9.40 11.40 -8.33
N TYR A 27 10.73 11.41 -8.50
CA TYR A 27 11.51 10.21 -8.83
C TYR A 27 12.71 10.04 -7.92
N VAL A 28 13.01 8.79 -7.62
CA VAL A 28 14.30 8.31 -7.11
C VAL A 28 15.16 7.85 -8.29
N VAL A 29 16.45 8.18 -8.28
CA VAL A 29 17.44 7.79 -9.28
C VAL A 29 18.36 6.71 -8.70
N VAL A 30 18.37 5.54 -9.33
CA VAL A 30 19.23 4.40 -8.94
C VAL A 30 19.93 3.90 -10.19
N ASP A 31 21.27 3.88 -10.18
CA ASP A 31 22.11 3.48 -11.31
C ASP A 31 21.72 4.20 -12.63
N GLY A 32 21.41 5.49 -12.54
CA GLY A 32 20.98 6.32 -13.67
C GLY A 32 19.53 6.12 -14.12
N ARG A 33 18.80 5.16 -13.54
CA ARG A 33 17.39 4.89 -13.87
C ARG A 33 16.45 5.59 -12.88
N ARG A 34 15.40 6.23 -13.42
CA ARG A 34 14.33 6.85 -12.63
C ARG A 34 13.26 5.84 -12.25
N TRP A 35 12.89 5.88 -10.98
CA TRP A 35 11.79 5.12 -10.37
C TRP A 35 10.88 6.10 -9.66
N ARG A 36 9.56 5.99 -9.81
CA ARG A 36 8.64 6.88 -9.11
C ARG A 36 8.84 6.76 -7.60
N ALA A 37 9.06 7.90 -6.94
CA ALA A 37 9.12 7.94 -5.48
C ALA A 37 7.74 7.60 -4.91
N SER A 38 7.70 6.97 -3.73
CA SER A 38 6.42 6.78 -3.06
C SER A 38 5.84 8.13 -2.64
N ASP A 39 4.52 8.22 -2.67
CA ASP A 39 3.76 9.44 -2.40
C ASP A 39 4.12 10.04 -1.03
N PRO A 40 4.68 11.26 -0.98
CA PRO A 40 5.12 11.88 0.26
C PRO A 40 3.95 12.34 1.13
N SER A 41 2.71 12.38 0.62
CA SER A 41 1.55 12.77 1.43
C SER A 41 1.02 11.66 2.34
N ILE A 42 1.45 10.41 2.14
CA ILE A 42 1.03 9.29 2.97
C ILE A 42 1.60 9.48 4.38
N PRO A 43 0.76 9.46 5.45
CA PRO A 43 1.26 9.54 6.82
C PRO A 43 2.28 8.45 7.13
N GLU A 44 3.35 8.81 7.85
CA GLU A 44 4.51 7.94 8.06
C GLU A 44 4.15 6.56 8.62
N SER A 45 3.21 6.48 9.56
CA SER A 45 2.76 5.19 10.12
C SER A 45 2.11 4.30 9.06
N LEU A 46 1.26 4.85 8.20
CA LEU A 46 0.60 4.11 7.12
C LEU A 46 1.60 3.77 6.01
N ARG A 47 2.53 4.68 5.69
CA ARG A 47 3.64 4.41 4.77
C ARG A 47 4.47 3.22 5.26
N GLN A 48 4.85 3.20 6.54
CA GLN A 48 5.62 2.10 7.11
C GLN A 48 4.87 0.78 7.05
N GLU A 49 3.56 0.77 7.33
CA GLU A 49 2.71 -0.41 7.17
C GLU A 49 2.70 -0.94 5.72
N LEU A 50 2.61 -0.07 4.72
CA LEU A 50 2.65 -0.45 3.31
C LEU A 50 4.04 -0.95 2.87
N VAL A 51 5.11 -0.33 3.37
CA VAL A 51 6.50 -0.78 3.13
C VAL A 51 6.73 -2.15 3.74
N ASP A 52 6.24 -2.39 4.95
CA ASP A 52 6.34 -3.69 5.62
C ASP A 52 5.64 -4.80 4.81
N GLU A 53 4.42 -4.54 4.32
CA GLU A 53 3.72 -5.48 3.44
C GLU A 53 4.45 -5.67 2.11
N LEU A 54 4.98 -4.61 1.50
CA LEU A 54 5.79 -4.74 0.29
C LEU A 54 7.02 -5.64 0.51
N MET A 55 7.68 -5.50 1.66
CA MET A 55 8.84 -6.32 2.01
C MET A 55 8.44 -7.77 2.32
N ALA A 56 7.29 -7.99 2.97
CA ALA A 56 6.71 -9.32 3.15
C ALA A 56 6.37 -9.99 1.81
N ALA A 57 5.68 -9.28 0.92
CA ALA A 57 5.33 -9.75 -0.42
C ALA A 57 6.57 -10.08 -1.25
N ARG A 58 7.64 -9.27 -1.18
CA ARG A 58 8.93 -9.57 -1.85
C ARG A 58 9.59 -10.84 -1.31
N ARG A 59 9.50 -11.12 -0.01
CA ARG A 59 9.97 -12.39 0.57
C ARG A 59 9.13 -13.57 0.07
N ALA A 60 7.81 -13.41 0.04
CA ALA A 60 6.88 -14.41 -0.51
C ALA A 60 7.15 -14.73 -1.99
N VAL A 61 7.55 -13.74 -2.81
CA VAL A 61 7.98 -13.97 -4.20
C VAL A 61 9.21 -14.89 -4.25
N ARG A 62 10.18 -14.73 -3.33
CA ARG A 62 11.34 -15.64 -3.24
C ARG A 62 10.93 -17.04 -2.77
N GLY A 63 9.92 -17.11 -1.90
CA GLY A 63 9.26 -18.34 -1.46
C GLY A 63 8.38 -19.00 -2.53
N LYS A 64 8.18 -18.35 -3.69
CA LYS A 64 7.32 -18.81 -4.79
C LYS A 64 5.85 -19.00 -4.40
N GLU A 65 5.37 -18.24 -3.42
CA GLU A 65 3.93 -18.13 -3.14
C GLU A 65 3.19 -17.59 -4.37
N THR A 66 2.01 -18.13 -4.65
CA THR A 66 1.27 -17.90 -5.91
C THR A 66 0.77 -16.47 -6.05
N ASP A 67 0.29 -15.86 -4.97
CA ASP A 67 -0.29 -14.52 -4.93
C ASP A 67 0.76 -13.39 -4.70
N ALA A 68 2.00 -13.76 -4.41
CA ALA A 68 3.02 -12.82 -3.94
C ALA A 68 3.31 -11.66 -4.91
N ARG A 69 3.24 -11.93 -6.23
CA ARG A 69 3.43 -10.86 -7.24
C ARG A 69 2.28 -9.86 -7.25
N ALA A 70 1.04 -10.32 -7.06
CA ALA A 70 -0.12 -9.46 -6.93
C ALA A 70 -0.01 -8.58 -5.67
N ARG A 71 0.46 -9.16 -4.55
CA ARG A 71 0.75 -8.42 -3.32
C ARG A 71 1.80 -7.31 -3.51
N VAL A 72 2.87 -7.58 -4.26
CA VAL A 72 3.86 -6.56 -4.62
C VAL A 72 3.24 -5.46 -5.47
N GLN A 73 2.36 -5.80 -6.42
CA GLN A 73 1.65 -4.81 -7.22
C GLN A 73 0.76 -3.92 -6.34
N ASP A 74 -0.06 -4.53 -5.49
CA ASP A 74 -0.95 -3.81 -4.57
C ASP A 74 -0.17 -2.81 -3.69
N ALA A 75 0.87 -3.28 -3.01
CA ALA A 75 1.62 -2.42 -2.10
C ALA A 75 2.30 -1.25 -2.84
N LYS A 76 2.81 -1.48 -4.06
CA LYS A 76 3.40 -0.43 -4.89
C LYS A 76 2.39 0.58 -5.42
N VAL A 77 1.19 0.13 -5.79
CA VAL A 77 0.10 1.02 -6.19
C VAL A 77 -0.37 1.85 -4.99
N ALA A 78 -0.56 1.23 -3.82
CA ALA A 78 -0.94 1.93 -2.59
C ALA A 78 0.08 3.02 -2.21
N LEU A 79 1.37 2.69 -2.28
CA LEU A 79 2.50 3.61 -2.06
C LEU A 79 2.61 4.72 -3.12
N GLY A 80 1.84 4.66 -4.22
CA GLY A 80 1.94 5.61 -5.33
C GLY A 80 3.15 5.39 -6.24
N GLU A 81 3.90 4.30 -6.07
CA GLU A 81 5.06 3.94 -6.92
C GLU A 81 4.63 3.41 -8.31
N ARG A 82 3.35 3.06 -8.46
CA ARG A 82 2.70 2.55 -9.69
C ARG A 82 1.27 3.09 -9.78
N GLY A 83 0.67 2.99 -10.97
CA GLY A 83 -0.67 3.53 -11.27
C GLY A 83 -0.61 4.99 -11.70
N ALA A 84 -1.68 5.75 -11.45
CA ALA A 84 -1.71 7.20 -11.65
C ALA A 84 -0.56 7.89 -10.90
N PRO A 85 0.13 8.87 -11.50
CA PRO A 85 1.09 9.71 -10.79
C PRO A 85 0.42 10.48 -9.66
N TRP A 86 0.98 10.44 -8.45
CA TRP A 86 0.37 11.08 -7.28
C TRP A 86 0.43 12.62 -7.30
N TRP A 87 1.21 13.21 -8.21
CA TRP A 87 1.25 14.65 -8.47
C TRP A 87 0.26 15.12 -9.54
N GLU A 88 -0.49 14.18 -10.14
CA GLU A 88 -1.55 14.45 -11.11
C GLU A 88 -2.92 14.10 -10.50
N THR A 89 -3.99 14.69 -11.04
CA THR A 89 -5.35 14.27 -10.69
C THR A 89 -5.62 12.91 -11.34
N PRO A 90 -5.89 11.84 -10.57
CA PRO A 90 -6.17 10.53 -11.14
C PRO A 90 -7.55 10.52 -11.81
N GLU A 91 -7.70 9.71 -12.86
CA GLU A 91 -9.02 9.35 -13.36
C GLU A 91 -9.79 8.53 -12.29
N PRO A 92 -11.13 8.55 -12.29
CA PRO A 92 -11.92 7.90 -11.24
C PRO A 92 -11.57 6.42 -11.01
N GLU A 93 -11.32 5.65 -12.08
CA GLU A 93 -10.96 4.23 -11.93
C GLU A 93 -9.54 4.04 -11.39
N GLU A 94 -8.61 4.95 -11.70
CA GLU A 94 -7.25 4.89 -11.15
C GLU A 94 -7.25 5.15 -9.65
N LEU A 95 -8.08 6.09 -9.19
CA LEU A 95 -8.32 6.32 -7.77
C LEU A 95 -8.92 5.06 -7.11
N ARG A 96 -9.96 4.46 -7.71
CA ARG A 96 -10.56 3.23 -7.19
C ARG A 96 -9.57 2.09 -7.10
N GLU A 97 -8.72 1.90 -8.10
CA GLU A 97 -7.69 0.85 -8.04
C GLU A 97 -6.67 1.13 -6.93
N ARG A 98 -6.26 2.39 -6.72
CA ARG A 98 -5.39 2.75 -5.59
C ARG A 98 -6.08 2.49 -4.24
N ILE A 99 -7.37 2.73 -4.13
CA ILE A 99 -8.17 2.41 -2.94
C ILE A 99 -8.20 0.90 -2.69
N ARG A 100 -8.54 0.09 -3.70
CA ARG A 100 -8.56 -1.39 -3.58
C ARG A 100 -7.20 -1.94 -3.19
N ALA A 101 -6.13 -1.47 -3.84
CA ALA A 101 -4.76 -1.86 -3.53
C ALA A 101 -4.36 -1.51 -2.09
N SER A 102 -4.78 -0.33 -1.60
CA SER A 102 -4.54 0.13 -0.22
C SER A 102 -5.31 -0.71 0.80
N LEU A 103 -6.59 -1.01 0.54
CA LEU A 103 -7.41 -1.89 1.38
C LEU A 103 -6.74 -3.27 1.52
N ARG A 104 -6.42 -3.92 0.40
CA ARG A 104 -5.77 -5.24 0.40
C ARG A 104 -4.42 -5.22 1.11
N SER A 105 -3.60 -4.19 0.89
CA SER A 105 -2.27 -4.09 1.48
C SER A 105 -2.33 -3.92 3.01
N LEU A 106 -3.15 -2.99 3.51
CA LEU A 106 -3.27 -2.78 4.96
C LEU A 106 -3.90 -3.98 5.68
N LEU A 107 -4.91 -4.62 5.07
CA LEU A 107 -5.54 -5.81 5.66
C LEU A 107 -4.55 -6.97 5.77
N ARG A 108 -3.72 -7.22 4.75
CA ARG A 108 -2.65 -8.23 4.82
C ARG A 108 -1.62 -7.86 5.87
N LYS A 109 -1.18 -6.60 5.92
CA LYS A 109 -0.20 -6.12 6.92
C LYS A 109 -0.67 -6.36 8.36
N ARG A 110 -1.97 -6.21 8.61
CA ARG A 110 -2.57 -6.32 9.95
C ARG A 110 -3.11 -7.73 10.26
N ALA A 111 -2.96 -8.68 9.32
CA ALA A 111 -3.08 -10.13 9.50
C ALA A 111 -4.22 -10.58 10.46
N GLY A 112 -5.47 -10.35 10.06
CA GLY A 112 -6.67 -10.75 10.83
C GLY A 112 -7.25 -9.66 11.72
N SER A 113 -6.60 -8.49 11.80
CA SER A 113 -7.21 -7.29 12.37
C SER A 113 -7.97 -6.47 11.31
N THR A 114 -8.74 -5.49 11.78
CA THR A 114 -9.51 -4.60 10.90
C THR A 114 -8.80 -3.26 10.65
N ILE A 115 -9.22 -2.56 9.60
CA ILE A 115 -8.88 -1.16 9.31
C ILE A 115 -10.13 -0.29 9.34
N CYS A 116 -9.96 1.03 9.28
CA CYS A 116 -11.08 1.94 9.03
C CYS A 116 -10.96 2.58 7.65
N PRO A 117 -12.07 3.07 7.04
CA PRO A 117 -12.00 3.81 5.79
C PRO A 117 -10.98 4.95 5.83
N SER A 118 -10.87 5.66 6.96
CA SER A 118 -9.97 6.82 7.07
C SER A 118 -8.48 6.45 7.03
N ASP A 119 -8.11 5.19 7.25
CA ASP A 119 -6.73 4.73 7.00
C ASP A 119 -6.44 4.82 5.49
N VAL A 120 -7.36 4.36 4.66
CA VAL A 120 -7.21 4.32 3.20
C VAL A 120 -7.33 5.71 2.59
N ALA A 121 -8.28 6.53 3.05
CA ALA A 121 -8.39 7.89 2.52
C ALA A 121 -7.17 8.74 2.81
N ARG A 122 -6.50 8.56 3.95
CA ARG A 122 -5.20 9.23 4.22
C ARG A 122 -4.08 8.76 3.30
N ILE A 123 -4.19 7.58 2.67
CA ILE A 123 -3.22 7.09 1.68
C ILE A 123 -3.50 7.72 0.31
N VAL A 124 -4.77 7.81 -0.10
CA VAL A 124 -5.13 8.23 -1.47
C VAL A 124 -5.51 9.71 -1.60
N GLY A 125 -5.67 10.39 -0.47
CA GLY A 125 -6.25 11.72 -0.37
C GLY A 125 -5.39 12.88 -0.82
N GLY A 126 -4.09 12.66 -1.09
CA GLY A 126 -3.15 13.73 -1.38
C GLY A 126 -2.71 14.50 -0.13
N PRO A 127 -2.06 15.67 -0.30
CA PRO A 127 -1.43 16.42 0.79
C PRO A 127 -2.45 17.09 1.73
N GLY A 128 -2.10 17.12 3.03
CA GLY A 128 -2.85 17.84 4.06
C GLY A 128 -4.19 17.18 4.45
N GLU A 129 -5.21 17.99 4.75
CA GLU A 129 -6.54 17.53 5.21
C GLU A 129 -7.52 17.21 4.06
N THR A 130 -7.05 17.15 2.82
CA THR A 130 -7.83 16.86 1.61
C THR A 130 -8.41 15.45 1.59
N TRP A 131 -7.83 14.52 2.36
CA TRP A 131 -8.24 13.12 2.45
C TRP A 131 -9.72 12.91 2.78
N ARG A 132 -10.38 13.87 3.43
CA ARG A 132 -11.81 13.79 3.73
C ARG A 132 -12.66 13.71 2.46
N GLY A 133 -12.22 14.35 1.37
CA GLY A 133 -12.90 14.28 0.07
C GLY A 133 -12.86 12.89 -0.56
N ALA A 134 -11.90 12.05 -0.19
CA ALA A 134 -11.82 10.66 -0.66
C ALA A 134 -12.73 9.70 0.14
N MET A 135 -13.40 10.16 1.22
CA MET A 135 -14.13 9.26 2.11
C MET A 135 -15.30 8.53 1.45
N ASP A 136 -16.06 9.23 0.62
CA ASP A 136 -17.22 8.63 -0.03
C ASP A 136 -16.79 7.56 -1.03
N GLU A 137 -15.76 7.84 -1.84
CA GLU A 137 -15.22 6.85 -2.79
C GLU A 137 -14.60 5.65 -2.07
N VAL A 138 -13.91 5.85 -0.94
CA VAL A 138 -13.38 4.73 -0.14
C VAL A 138 -14.49 3.84 0.40
N ARG A 139 -15.59 4.44 0.88
CA ARG A 139 -16.76 3.67 1.35
C ARG A 139 -17.43 2.92 0.21
N GLU A 140 -17.58 3.56 -0.94
CA GLU A 140 -18.14 2.95 -2.14
C GLU A 140 -17.32 1.73 -2.57
N VAL A 141 -16.00 1.87 -2.71
CA VAL A 141 -15.11 0.76 -3.08
C VAL A 141 -15.10 -0.34 -2.02
N ALA A 142 -15.12 0.00 -0.73
CA ALA A 142 -15.19 -0.99 0.33
C ALA A 142 -16.51 -1.78 0.31
N ALA A 143 -17.63 -1.12 -0.02
CA ALA A 143 -18.91 -1.80 -0.22
C ALA A 143 -18.89 -2.70 -1.45
N GLN A 144 -18.32 -2.25 -2.58
CA GLN A 144 -18.17 -3.08 -3.78
C GLN A 144 -17.33 -4.33 -3.52
N MET A 145 -16.21 -4.19 -2.78
CA MET A 145 -15.40 -5.33 -2.37
C MET A 145 -16.16 -6.26 -1.41
N ALA A 146 -17.06 -5.73 -0.58
CA ALA A 146 -17.90 -6.54 0.29
C ALA A 146 -19.01 -7.28 -0.48
N ASP A 147 -19.63 -6.62 -1.46
CA ASP A 147 -20.60 -7.23 -2.38
C ASP A 147 -19.96 -8.39 -3.17
N ALA A 148 -18.66 -8.28 -3.50
CA ALA A 148 -17.88 -9.33 -4.16
C ALA A 148 -17.38 -10.44 -3.20
N GLY A 149 -17.55 -10.27 -1.88
CA GLY A 149 -17.06 -11.21 -0.88
C GLY A 149 -15.56 -11.13 -0.58
N ASP A 150 -14.85 -10.11 -1.06
CA ASP A 150 -13.41 -9.93 -0.82
C ASP A 150 -13.09 -9.39 0.59
N VAL A 151 -14.04 -8.66 1.19
CA VAL A 151 -13.94 -8.06 2.53
C VAL A 151 -15.29 -8.12 3.25
N VAL A 152 -15.27 -7.91 4.56
CA VAL A 152 -16.48 -7.64 5.34
C VAL A 152 -16.35 -6.27 5.99
N VAL A 153 -17.41 -5.46 5.86
CA VAL A 153 -17.55 -4.20 6.57
C VAL A 153 -18.46 -4.41 7.77
N THR A 154 -17.98 -4.03 8.95
CA THR A 154 -18.72 -4.18 10.21
C THR A 154 -18.87 -2.86 10.96
N GLN A 155 -19.95 -2.74 11.70
CA GLN A 155 -20.17 -1.69 12.69
C GLN A 155 -20.68 -2.32 13.96
N LYS A 156 -20.02 -2.06 15.10
CA LYS A 156 -20.33 -2.67 16.40
C LYS A 156 -20.44 -4.20 16.31
N GLY A 157 -19.54 -4.82 15.55
CA GLY A 157 -19.48 -6.28 15.34
C GLY A 157 -20.51 -6.87 14.38
N ARG A 158 -21.38 -6.06 13.77
CA ARG A 158 -22.40 -6.52 12.80
C ARG A 158 -22.02 -6.11 11.39
N ALA A 159 -22.22 -7.00 10.42
CA ALA A 159 -22.05 -6.68 9.01
C ALA A 159 -22.99 -5.54 8.59
N VAL A 160 -22.47 -4.58 7.83
CA VAL A 160 -23.21 -3.40 7.34
C VAL A 160 -22.74 -3.02 5.93
N ASP A 161 -23.59 -2.34 5.18
CA ASP A 161 -23.19 -1.71 3.92
C ASP A 161 -22.48 -0.37 4.20
N ALA A 162 -21.24 -0.21 3.72
CA ALA A 162 -20.46 1.00 3.93
C ALA A 162 -21.07 2.26 3.27
N ARG A 163 -21.88 2.09 2.22
CA ARG A 163 -22.57 3.17 1.49
C ARG A 163 -23.63 3.86 2.34
N THR A 164 -24.28 3.11 3.23
CA THR A 164 -25.42 3.61 4.03
C THR A 164 -25.10 3.71 5.52
N ALA A 165 -24.10 2.97 6.01
CA ALA A 165 -23.72 2.97 7.42
C ALA A 165 -23.23 4.33 7.91
N ARG A 166 -23.93 4.90 8.90
CA ARG A 166 -23.57 6.18 9.51
C ARG A 166 -22.50 6.00 10.59
N GLY A 167 -21.48 6.86 10.57
CA GLY A 167 -20.41 6.86 11.57
C GLY A 167 -19.32 5.80 11.32
N PRO A 168 -18.48 5.50 12.33
CA PRO A 168 -17.33 4.62 12.17
C PRO A 168 -17.71 3.20 11.77
N VAL A 169 -16.98 2.65 10.81
CA VAL A 169 -17.05 1.24 10.38
C VAL A 169 -15.65 0.64 10.38
N ARG A 170 -15.57 -0.68 10.41
CA ARG A 170 -14.34 -1.46 10.37
C ARG A 170 -14.38 -2.38 9.14
N ILE A 171 -13.27 -2.51 8.45
CA ILE A 171 -13.12 -3.36 7.27
C ILE A 171 -12.15 -4.48 7.65
N GLY A 172 -12.50 -5.73 7.38
CA GLY A 172 -11.66 -6.90 7.60
C GLY A 172 -11.73 -7.85 6.40
N PHE A 173 -10.84 -8.84 6.35
CA PHE A 173 -11.11 -10.00 5.50
C PHE A 173 -12.32 -10.77 6.03
N PRO A 174 -13.07 -11.47 5.16
CA PRO A 174 -14.08 -12.42 5.62
C PRO A 174 -13.43 -13.44 6.56
N VAL A 175 -14.12 -13.79 7.63
CA VAL A 175 -13.77 -14.94 8.45
C VAL A 175 -14.42 -16.16 7.80
N ASP A 176 -13.65 -17.24 7.65
CA ASP A 176 -14.18 -18.55 7.24
C ASP A 176 -15.15 -19.11 8.29
#